data_AF-A0A379DZP5-F1
#
_entry.id   AF-A0A379DZP5-F1
#
_cell.length_a   1.000
_cell.length_b   1.000
_cell.length_c   1.000
_cell.angle_alpha   90.00
_cell.angle_beta   90.00
_cell.angle_gamma   90.00
#
_symmetry.space_group_name_H-M   'P 1'
#
loop_
_entity.id
_entity.type
_entity.pdbx_description
1 polymer ?
#
loop_
_entity_poly.entity_id
_entity_poly.type
_entity_poly.pdbx_seq_one_letter_code
_entity_poly.pdbx_strand_id
1 'polypeptide(L)'
;MKNLDFIGLDENKVSKVREGLAQLLADFQIYYTNLRNLHWNVKGHGFFIMHAKYEEMYNAAALQIDEIAERILQLGGTPESKFSEYLKVSTIKELDKTECSGEAIEYIMGYFKNLIAQERALIELAGEANDDVTADLMTGYIAAQEKTVWMLLAFAEHHHKNECGCESK
;
A
#
# COMPACT_ATOMS: atom_id res chain seq x y z
N MET A 1 -7.03 14.43 29.07
CA MET A 1 -6.38 13.10 29.09
C MET A 1 -5.95 12.80 27.67
N LYS A 2 -4.65 12.57 27.42
CA LYS A 2 -4.16 12.20 26.09
C LYS A 2 -3.93 10.68 26.04
N ASN A 3 -4.19 10.04 24.90
CA ASN A 3 -3.93 8.60 24.74
C ASN A 3 -2.47 8.24 25.05
N LEU A 4 -1.54 9.07 24.59
CA LEU A 4 -0.09 8.90 24.77
C LEU A 4 0.31 8.75 26.25
N ASP A 5 -0.38 9.44 27.16
CA ASP A 5 -0.10 9.38 28.61
C ASP A 5 -0.32 7.96 29.18
N PHE A 6 -1.25 7.20 28.60
CA PHE A 6 -1.61 5.84 29.06
C PHE A 6 -0.83 4.75 28.36
N ILE A 7 -0.38 4.98 27.12
CA ILE A 7 0.42 4.02 26.35
C ILE A 7 1.94 4.27 26.47
N GLY A 8 2.35 5.31 27.21
CA GLY A 8 3.75 5.52 27.60
C GLY A 8 4.65 6.06 26.48
N LEU A 9 4.09 6.79 25.52
CA LEU A 9 4.85 7.33 24.37
C LEU A 9 5.11 8.84 24.49
N ASP A 10 6.28 9.27 24.03
CA ASP A 10 6.69 10.68 24.02
C ASP A 10 6.12 11.42 22.80
N GLU A 11 5.41 12.52 23.03
CA GLU A 11 4.77 13.34 21.98
C GLU A 11 5.75 13.82 20.90
N ASN A 12 6.96 14.25 21.28
CA ASN A 12 7.93 14.82 20.33
C ASN A 12 8.48 13.72 19.40
N LYS A 13 8.66 12.51 19.93
CA LYS A 13 9.12 11.36 19.16
C LYS A 13 8.03 10.81 18.24
N VAL A 14 6.79 10.71 18.75
CA VAL A 14 5.63 10.23 17.99
C VAL A 14 5.26 11.14 16.83
N SER A 15 5.60 12.43 16.86
CA SER A 15 5.28 13.36 15.76
C SER A 15 5.75 12.84 14.40
N LYS A 16 7.00 12.36 14.32
CA LYS A 16 7.55 11.83 13.06
C LYS A 16 6.88 10.54 12.61
N VAL A 17 6.47 9.69 13.56
CA VAL A 17 5.72 8.46 13.26
C VAL A 17 4.36 8.82 12.64
N ARG A 18 3.66 9.81 13.21
CA ARG A 18 2.38 10.30 12.64
C ARG A 18 2.54 10.85 11.23
N GLU A 19 3.60 11.63 10.99
CA GLU A 19 3.90 12.18 9.66
C GLU A 19 4.17 11.06 8.63
N GLY A 20 4.96 10.05 9.01
CA GLY A 20 5.20 8.88 8.16
C GLY A 20 3.93 8.07 7.88
N LEU A 21 3.09 7.85 8.91
CA LEU A 21 1.82 7.15 8.75
C LEU A 21 0.84 7.95 7.86
N ALA A 22 0.83 9.28 7.96
CA ALA A 22 -0.02 10.13 7.11
C ALA A 22 0.40 10.06 5.63
N GLN A 23 1.71 10.04 5.36
CA GLN A 23 2.22 9.81 4.00
C GLN A 23 1.85 8.41 3.50
N LEU A 24 2.05 7.38 4.33
CA LEU A 24 1.73 6.00 3.99
C LEU A 24 0.22 5.84 3.69
N LEU A 25 -0.65 6.46 4.50
CA LEU A 25 -2.09 6.48 4.30
C LEU A 25 -2.47 7.06 2.94
N ALA A 26 -1.86 8.17 2.55
CA ALA A 26 -2.11 8.79 1.24
C ALA A 26 -1.74 7.85 0.09
N ASP A 27 -0.57 7.21 0.17
CA ASP A 27 -0.10 6.26 -0.84
C ASP A 27 -1.00 5.02 -0.93
N PHE A 28 -1.43 4.47 0.22
CA PHE A 28 -2.36 3.33 0.27
C PHE A 28 -3.72 3.65 -0.35
N GLN A 29 -4.23 4.87 -0.18
CA GLN A 29 -5.51 5.29 -0.78
C GLN A 29 -5.45 5.33 -2.31
N ILE A 30 -4.35 5.83 -2.88
CA ILE A 30 -4.16 5.82 -4.33
C ILE A 30 -3.88 4.40 -4.83
N TYR A 31 -3.06 3.62 -4.12
CA TYR A 31 -2.83 2.20 -4.40
C TYR A 31 -4.13 1.38 -4.46
N TYR A 32 -4.99 1.52 -3.46
CA TYR A 32 -6.30 0.86 -3.39
C TYR A 32 -7.19 1.23 -4.58
N THR A 33 -7.22 2.51 -4.96
CA THR A 33 -8.00 2.99 -6.10
C THR A 33 -7.45 2.45 -7.41
N ASN A 34 -6.13 2.43 -7.57
CA ASN A 34 -5.46 1.86 -8.74
C ASN A 34 -5.74 0.34 -8.87
N LEU A 35 -5.72 -0.42 -7.78
CA LEU A 35 -6.07 -1.84 -7.82
C LEU A 35 -7.51 -2.08 -8.30
N ARG A 36 -8.46 -1.23 -7.92
CA ARG A 36 -9.84 -1.30 -8.44
C ARG A 36 -9.92 -0.96 -9.92
N ASN A 37 -9.16 0.03 -10.38
CA ASN A 37 -9.01 0.29 -11.81
C ASN A 37 -8.51 -0.96 -12.55
N LEU A 38 -7.44 -1.60 -12.06
CA LEU A 38 -6.91 -2.83 -12.64
C LEU A 38 -7.94 -3.98 -12.63
N HIS A 39 -8.65 -4.16 -11.51
CA HIS A 39 -9.72 -5.15 -11.36
C HIS A 39 -10.85 -4.97 -12.37
N TRP A 40 -11.33 -3.74 -12.58
CA TRP A 40 -12.43 -3.48 -13.51
C TRP A 40 -12.04 -3.55 -14.99
N ASN A 41 -10.79 -3.22 -15.31
CA ASN A 41 -10.37 -2.99 -16.70
C ASN A 41 -9.48 -4.08 -17.29
N VAL A 42 -9.04 -5.07 -16.50
CA VAL A 42 -8.25 -6.20 -17.00
C VAL A 42 -8.98 -6.98 -18.09
N LYS A 43 -8.25 -7.42 -19.12
CA LYS A 43 -8.74 -8.24 -20.23
C LYS A 43 -7.74 -9.34 -20.61
N GLY A 44 -8.13 -10.19 -21.56
CA GLY A 44 -7.26 -11.22 -22.15
C GLY A 44 -7.25 -12.55 -21.38
N HIS A 45 -6.35 -13.45 -21.77
CA HIS A 45 -6.32 -14.83 -21.26
C HIS A 45 -6.11 -14.94 -19.74
N GLY A 46 -5.44 -13.95 -19.13
CA GLY A 46 -5.23 -13.89 -17.68
C GLY A 46 -6.40 -13.33 -16.87
N PHE A 47 -7.53 -12.98 -17.51
CA PHE A 47 -8.63 -12.23 -16.89
C PHE A 47 -9.06 -12.81 -15.54
N PHE A 48 -9.52 -14.07 -15.49
CA PHE A 48 -10.10 -14.64 -14.26
C PHE A 48 -9.10 -14.73 -13.11
N ILE A 49 -7.82 -14.94 -13.41
CA ILE A 49 -6.76 -15.03 -12.40
C ILE A 49 -6.46 -13.64 -11.85
N MET A 50 -6.18 -12.68 -12.74
CA MET A 50 -5.75 -11.34 -12.32
C MET A 50 -6.90 -10.52 -11.76
N HIS A 51 -8.12 -10.66 -12.30
CA HIS A 51 -9.32 -10.03 -11.77
C HIS A 51 -9.54 -10.40 -10.29
N ALA A 52 -9.52 -11.69 -9.97
CA ALA A 52 -9.64 -12.17 -8.59
C ALA A 52 -8.44 -11.74 -7.73
N LYS A 53 -7.22 -11.74 -8.29
CA LYS A 53 -6.03 -11.34 -7.54
C LYS A 53 -6.04 -9.86 -7.15
N TYR A 54 -6.47 -8.98 -8.05
CA TYR A 54 -6.60 -7.55 -7.74
C TYR A 54 -7.67 -7.30 -6.67
N GLU A 55 -8.73 -8.11 -6.63
CA GLU A 55 -9.73 -8.06 -5.57
C GLU A 55 -9.18 -8.46 -4.20
N GLU A 56 -8.44 -9.57 -4.15
CA GLU A 56 -7.72 -9.97 -2.94
C GLU A 56 -6.83 -8.82 -2.43
N MET A 57 -6.08 -8.18 -3.33
CA MET A 57 -5.17 -7.11 -2.99
C MET A 57 -5.90 -5.83 -2.54
N TYR A 58 -6.98 -5.41 -3.20
CA TYR A 58 -7.68 -4.19 -2.78
C TYR A 58 -8.43 -4.38 -1.47
N ASN A 59 -8.91 -5.61 -1.19
CA ASN A 59 -9.54 -5.92 0.09
C ASN A 59 -8.52 -5.88 1.23
N ALA A 60 -7.31 -6.40 1.01
CA ALA A 60 -6.22 -6.24 1.97
C ALA A 60 -5.85 -4.77 2.17
N ALA A 61 -5.69 -4.01 1.09
CA ALA A 61 -5.40 -2.57 1.16
C ALA A 61 -6.46 -1.78 1.91
N ALA A 62 -7.75 -2.13 1.77
CA ALA A 62 -8.84 -1.49 2.50
C ALA A 62 -8.72 -1.68 4.02
N LEU A 63 -8.34 -2.88 4.48
CA LEU A 63 -8.07 -3.13 5.90
C LEU A 63 -6.86 -2.34 6.38
N GLN A 64 -5.78 -2.32 5.60
CA GLN A 64 -4.55 -1.61 5.95
C GLN A 64 -4.76 -0.09 6.04
N ILE A 65 -5.59 0.49 5.16
CA ILE A 65 -6.00 1.90 5.20
C ILE A 65 -6.65 2.23 6.55
N ASP A 66 -7.58 1.40 7.00
CA ASP A 66 -8.29 1.58 8.27
C ASP A 66 -7.33 1.45 9.45
N GLU A 67 -6.52 0.39 9.48
CA GLU A 67 -5.51 0.16 10.52
C GLU A 67 -4.50 1.32 10.62
N ILE A 68 -4.03 1.87 9.50
CA ILE A 68 -3.14 3.04 9.48
C ILE A 68 -3.86 4.28 10.03
N ALA A 69 -5.08 4.55 9.57
CA ALA A 69 -5.85 5.73 10.00
C ALA A 69 -6.18 5.66 11.49
N GLU A 70 -6.59 4.50 11.98
CA GLU A 70 -6.84 4.26 13.40
C GLU A 70 -5.54 4.32 14.21
N ARG A 71 -4.41 3.87 13.67
CA ARG A 71 -3.11 4.02 14.36
C ARG A 71 -2.73 5.49 14.52
N ILE A 72 -2.98 6.33 13.52
CA ILE A 72 -2.80 7.79 13.63
C ILE A 72 -3.67 8.36 14.77
N LEU A 73 -4.93 7.93 14.90
CA LEU A 73 -5.83 8.33 16.00
C LEU A 73 -5.32 7.87 17.36
N GLN A 74 -4.84 6.63 17.47
CA GLN A 74 -4.25 6.09 18.70
C GLN A 74 -3.05 6.91 19.17
N LEU A 75 -2.24 7.40 18.21
CA LEU A 75 -1.11 8.31 18.44
C LEU A 75 -1.51 9.78 18.64
N GLY A 76 -2.80 10.07 18.75
CA GLY A 76 -3.33 11.43 19.00
C GLY A 76 -3.26 12.36 17.80
N GLY A 77 -3.05 11.84 16.60
CA GLY A 77 -3.18 12.59 15.35
C GLY A 77 -4.60 12.56 14.78
N THR A 78 -4.79 13.25 13.66
CA THR A 78 -6.03 13.20 12.88
C THR A 78 -5.69 12.69 11.48
N PRO A 79 -6.20 11.52 11.05
CA PRO A 79 -5.99 11.06 9.69
C PRO A 79 -6.74 12.00 8.73
N GLU A 80 -6.08 12.35 7.62
CA GLU A 80 -6.77 13.03 6.52
C GLU A 80 -7.76 12.06 5.86
N SER A 81 -8.82 12.57 5.24
CA SER A 81 -9.86 11.79 4.55
C SER A 81 -10.23 12.36 3.18
N LYS A 82 -9.75 13.56 2.83
CA LYS A 82 -10.01 14.22 1.55
C LYS A 82 -9.03 13.72 0.50
N PHE A 83 -9.57 13.15 -0.59
CA PHE A 83 -8.78 12.78 -1.76
C PHE A 83 -7.95 13.94 -2.33
N SER A 84 -8.47 15.17 -2.31
CA SER A 84 -7.73 16.34 -2.78
C SER A 84 -6.43 16.60 -2.01
N GLU A 85 -6.34 16.18 -0.75
CA GLU A 85 -5.11 16.29 0.03
C GLU A 85 -4.19 15.09 -0.21
N TYR A 86 -4.73 13.88 -0.28
CA TYR A 86 -3.95 12.69 -0.65
C TYR A 86 -3.24 12.87 -2.00
N LEU A 87 -3.92 13.41 -3.00
CA LEU A 87 -3.35 13.64 -4.34
C LEU A 87 -2.16 14.61 -4.34
N LYS A 88 -2.07 15.52 -3.38
CA LYS A 88 -0.94 16.47 -3.29
C LYS A 88 0.34 15.80 -2.80
N VAL A 89 0.20 14.87 -1.85
CA VAL A 89 1.35 14.30 -1.12
C VAL A 89 1.69 12.88 -1.55
N SER A 90 0.72 12.14 -2.12
CA SER A 90 0.94 10.75 -2.51
C SER A 90 2.09 10.63 -3.51
N THR A 91 3.02 9.73 -3.22
CA THR A 91 4.12 9.39 -4.13
C THR A 91 3.65 8.39 -5.19
N ILE A 92 2.60 7.61 -4.89
CA ILE A 92 1.87 6.81 -5.87
C ILE A 92 0.94 7.71 -6.67
N LYS A 93 0.97 7.60 -8.00
CA LYS A 93 0.11 8.36 -8.90
C LYS A 93 -1.08 7.54 -9.35
N GLU A 94 -2.18 8.22 -9.62
CA GLU A 94 -3.36 7.61 -10.22
C GLU A 94 -2.98 6.99 -11.56
N LEU A 95 -3.49 5.79 -11.81
CA LEU A 95 -3.38 5.16 -13.10
C LEU A 95 -4.54 5.57 -14.00
N ASP A 96 -4.21 5.89 -15.25
CA ASP A 96 -5.16 5.82 -16.34
C ASP A 96 -5.67 4.38 -16.53
N LYS A 97 -6.65 4.21 -17.40
CA LYS A 97 -7.21 2.88 -17.68
C LYS A 97 -6.15 1.94 -18.28
N THR A 98 -5.85 0.84 -17.57
CA THR A 98 -4.91 -0.20 -18.01
C THR A 98 -5.65 -1.50 -18.29
N GLU A 99 -5.48 -2.06 -19.50
CA GLU A 99 -6.14 -3.32 -19.91
C GLU A 99 -5.17 -4.54 -19.95
N CYS A 100 -3.84 -4.33 -20.11
CA CYS A 100 -2.84 -5.43 -20.14
C CYS A 100 -2.37 -5.82 -18.74
N SER A 101 -2.43 -7.13 -18.46
CA SER A 101 -1.97 -7.71 -17.21
C SER A 101 -0.46 -7.59 -16.99
N GLY A 102 0.35 -7.60 -18.06
CA GLY A 102 1.81 -7.45 -17.96
C GLY A 102 2.20 -6.07 -17.42
N GLU A 103 1.63 -5.00 -18.00
CA GLU A 103 1.84 -3.62 -17.56
C GLU A 103 1.35 -3.41 -16.11
N ALA A 104 0.22 -4.04 -15.75
CA ALA A 104 -0.32 -4.00 -14.40
C ALA A 104 0.62 -4.59 -13.34
N ILE A 105 1.36 -5.67 -13.68
CA ILE A 105 2.34 -6.26 -12.76
C ILE A 105 3.49 -5.28 -12.50
N GLU A 106 3.98 -4.58 -13.53
CA GLU A 106 5.06 -3.59 -13.37
C GLU A 106 4.62 -2.45 -12.43
N TYR A 107 3.40 -1.96 -12.56
CA TYR A 107 2.84 -0.97 -11.64
C TYR A 107 2.78 -1.49 -10.21
N ILE A 108 2.25 -2.69 -9.99
CA ILE A 108 2.15 -3.31 -8.66
C ILE A 108 3.53 -3.50 -8.02
N MET A 109 4.51 -3.95 -8.79
CA MET A 109 5.89 -4.10 -8.32
C MET A 109 6.49 -2.74 -7.93
N GLY A 110 6.19 -1.69 -8.69
CA GLY A 110 6.54 -0.31 -8.35
C GLY A 110 5.90 0.15 -7.04
N TYR A 111 4.63 -0.16 -6.82
CA TYR A 111 3.92 0.17 -5.58
C TYR A 111 4.52 -0.54 -4.38
N PHE A 112 4.72 -1.85 -4.44
CA PHE A 112 5.33 -2.58 -3.34
C PHE A 112 6.74 -2.10 -3.03
N LYS A 113 7.56 -1.81 -4.04
CA LYS A 113 8.89 -1.23 -3.82
C LYS A 113 8.82 0.07 -3.02
N ASN A 114 7.85 0.93 -3.33
CA ASN A 114 7.65 2.19 -2.64
C ASN A 114 7.07 2.02 -1.23
N LEU A 115 6.01 1.23 -1.08
CA LEU A 115 5.33 0.98 0.20
C LEU A 115 6.27 0.30 1.20
N ILE A 116 6.97 -0.78 0.80
CA ILE A 116 7.96 -1.47 1.66
C ILE A 116 9.05 -0.51 2.13
N ALA A 117 9.51 0.41 1.28
CA ALA A 117 10.53 1.38 1.66
C ALA A 117 10.03 2.35 2.74
N GLN A 118 8.79 2.82 2.63
CA GLN A 118 8.16 3.68 3.64
C GLN A 118 7.90 2.92 4.94
N GLU A 119 7.40 1.70 4.87
CA GLU A 119 7.13 0.84 6.03
C GLU A 119 8.43 0.54 6.80
N ARG A 120 9.54 0.27 6.12
CA ARG A 120 10.86 0.10 6.76
C ARG A 120 11.33 1.40 7.43
N ALA A 121 11.15 2.55 6.80
CA ALA A 121 11.49 3.83 7.41
C ALA A 121 10.62 4.11 8.65
N LEU A 122 9.34 3.73 8.62
CA LEU A 122 8.43 3.83 9.76
C LEU A 122 8.84 2.92 10.92
N ILE A 123 9.36 1.71 10.66
CA ILE A 123 9.92 0.84 11.70
C ILE A 123 11.04 1.54 12.46
N GLU A 124 11.97 2.19 11.75
CA GLU A 124 13.07 2.93 12.39
C GLU A 124 12.54 4.11 13.24
N LEU A 125 11.61 4.91 12.69
CA LEU A 125 10.99 6.02 13.42
C LEU A 125 10.22 5.54 14.66
N ALA A 126 9.50 4.42 14.52
CA ALA A 126 8.77 3.81 15.61
C ALA A 126 9.72 3.30 16.70
N GLY A 127 10.86 2.69 16.32
CA GLY A 127 11.91 2.28 17.23
C GLY A 127 12.49 3.47 18.03
N GLU A 128 12.77 4.60 17.39
CA GLU A 128 13.22 5.83 18.09
C GLU A 128 12.19 6.33 19.12
N ALA A 129 10.90 6.10 18.83
CA ALA A 129 9.75 6.47 19.66
C ALA A 129 9.38 5.45 20.74
N ASN A 130 10.01 4.27 20.76
CA ASN A 130 9.56 3.10 21.52
C ASN A 130 8.10 2.69 21.21
N ASP A 131 7.68 2.89 19.96
CA ASP A 131 6.36 2.55 19.45
C ASP A 131 6.35 1.15 18.83
N ASP A 132 6.38 0.12 19.67
CA ASP A 132 6.45 -1.28 19.23
C ASP A 132 5.24 -1.68 18.36
N VAL A 133 4.08 -1.09 18.60
CA VAL A 133 2.83 -1.42 17.88
C VAL A 133 2.89 -0.93 16.44
N THR A 134 3.40 0.27 16.19
CA THR A 134 3.58 0.73 14.80
C THR A 134 4.66 -0.09 14.10
N ALA A 135 5.76 -0.41 14.79
CA ALA A 135 6.82 -1.26 14.21
C ALA A 135 6.29 -2.66 13.84
N ASP A 136 5.48 -3.28 14.70
CA ASP A 136 4.87 -4.59 14.45
C ASP A 136 3.89 -4.54 13.27
N LEU A 137 3.03 -3.52 13.21
CA LEU A 137 2.08 -3.33 12.10
C LEU A 137 2.81 -3.25 10.75
N MET A 138 3.86 -2.42 10.66
CA MET A 138 4.65 -2.29 9.44
C MET A 138 5.39 -3.59 9.09
N THR A 139 5.89 -4.31 10.09
CA THR A 139 6.55 -5.62 9.88
C THR A 139 5.57 -6.64 9.28
N GLY A 140 4.34 -6.67 9.79
CA GLY A 140 3.26 -7.51 9.25
C GLY A 140 2.93 -7.18 7.80
N TYR A 141 2.86 -5.90 7.45
CA TYR A 141 2.64 -5.45 6.08
C TYR A 141 3.76 -5.88 5.14
N ILE A 142 5.02 -5.61 5.51
CA ILE A 142 6.20 -5.99 4.72
C ILE A 142 6.20 -7.50 4.46
N ALA A 143 5.93 -8.32 5.48
CA ALA A 143 5.91 -9.78 5.33
C ALA A 143 4.86 -10.25 4.30
N ALA A 144 3.66 -9.68 4.34
CA ALA A 144 2.60 -10.00 3.37
C ALA A 144 2.93 -9.49 1.95
N GLN A 145 3.50 -8.30 1.86
CA GLN A 145 3.89 -7.68 0.59
C GLN A 145 5.06 -8.43 -0.07
N GLU A 146 6.13 -8.74 0.66
CA GLU A 146 7.28 -9.49 0.13
C GLU A 146 6.88 -10.89 -0.37
N LYS A 147 5.94 -11.56 0.32
CA LYS A 147 5.34 -12.81 -0.18
C LYS A 147 4.61 -12.61 -1.51
N THR A 148 3.85 -11.52 -1.64
CA THR A 148 3.12 -11.20 -2.87
C THR A 148 4.09 -10.84 -4.00
N VAL A 149 5.15 -10.08 -3.71
CA VAL A 149 6.23 -9.78 -4.66
C VAL A 149 6.84 -11.07 -5.21
N TRP A 150 7.17 -12.04 -4.37
CA TRP A 150 7.67 -13.34 -4.82
C TRP A 150 6.68 -14.05 -5.75
N MET A 151 5.40 -14.11 -5.38
CA MET A 151 4.37 -14.75 -6.20
C MET A 151 4.22 -14.08 -7.58
N LEU A 152 4.25 -12.75 -7.64
CA LEU A 152 4.12 -11.99 -8.89
C LEU A 152 5.35 -12.15 -9.78
N LEU A 153 6.56 -12.16 -9.21
CA LEU A 153 7.79 -12.42 -9.96
C LEU A 153 7.78 -13.84 -10.54
N ALA A 154 7.41 -14.84 -9.74
CA ALA A 154 7.30 -16.23 -10.20
C ALA A 154 6.24 -16.38 -11.32
N PHE A 155 5.14 -15.64 -11.22
CA PHE A 155 4.13 -15.58 -12.27
C PHE A 155 4.70 -14.94 -13.54
N ALA A 156 5.38 -13.80 -13.42
CA ALA A 156 5.93 -13.06 -14.56
C ALA A 156 7.03 -13.83 -15.31
N GLU A 157 7.93 -14.55 -14.61
CA GLU A 157 9.04 -15.31 -15.20
C GLU A 157 8.58 -16.32 -16.28
N HIS A 158 7.40 -16.92 -16.12
CA HIS A 158 6.86 -17.88 -17.10
C HIS A 158 6.06 -17.24 -18.24
N HIS A 159 5.65 -15.97 -18.13
CA HIS A 159 4.86 -15.27 -19.16
C HIS A 159 5.69 -14.46 -20.16
N HIS A 160 7.04 -14.45 -20.04
CA HIS A 160 7.95 -13.68 -20.90
C HIS A 160 8.28 -14.29 -22.28
N LYS A 161 7.32 -14.96 -22.93
CA LYS A 161 7.37 -15.19 -24.38
C LYS A 161 5.96 -15.07 -24.99
N ASN A 162 5.59 -13.84 -25.36
CA ASN A 162 4.60 -13.51 -26.40
C ASN A 162 3.09 -13.68 -26.12
N GLU A 163 2.61 -13.74 -24.88
CA GLU A 163 1.16 -13.95 -24.62
C GLU A 163 0.48 -12.99 -23.64
N CYS A 164 0.91 -11.71 -23.48
CA CYS A 164 -0.10 -10.71 -23.09
C CYS A 164 -0.99 -10.57 -24.32
N GLY A 165 -2.10 -11.31 -24.37
CA GLY A 165 -3.15 -11.25 -25.41
C GLY A 165 -3.86 -9.89 -25.49
N CYS A 166 -3.15 -8.82 -25.19
CA CYS A 166 -3.48 -7.48 -25.61
C CYS A 166 -2.97 -7.35 -27.04
N GLU A 167 -3.75 -7.91 -27.97
CA GLU A 167 -3.60 -7.54 -29.37
C GLU A 167 -3.69 -6.00 -29.43
N SER A 168 -2.58 -5.38 -29.81
CA SER A 168 -2.52 -3.97 -30.16
C SER A 168 -3.63 -3.71 -31.17
N LYS A 169 -4.54 -2.78 -30.85
CA LYS A 169 -5.48 -2.22 -31.82
C LYS A 169 -4.74 -1.60 -33.00
#